data_AF-A0A5Q2TET6-F1
#
_entry.id   AF-A0A5Q2TET6-F1
#
_cell.length_a   1.000
_cell.length_b   1.000
_cell.length_c   1.000
_cell.angle_alpha   90.00
_cell.angle_beta   90.00
_cell.angle_gamma   90.00
#
_symmetry.space_group_name_H-M   'P 1'
#
loop_
_entity.id
_entity.type
_entity.pdbx_description
1 polymer ?
#
loop_
_entity_poly.entity_id
_entity_poly.type
_entity_poly.pdbx_seq_one_letter_code
_entity_poly.pdbx_strand_id
1 'polypeptide(L)'
;MTKSTQALDAKTIETVKATVPVLAEHGTAITSRFYQLLFINHPELKNIFNQTNQRKGKQPQALANAVYAAAAHIDQLENILPFVNQIAHKHRSLNIKPEHYPIVGENLLKAMKDVLKEAATDEIITAWAKAYGIIADAFIQVEREMYEETEQKPGGWVGYRDFRIIQKVKESDVITSFYLKPADNGLLPDFEAGQYVTVKVDNPSIPYTCQRQYSLSCKPNKEFFRISVKREDGIGDGPDGVVSTYLHESIQEGDVIELSAPAGDFVLNQERKPLVLISGGVGLTPLTSMLETVVTQQPNREVYYIHAAQNERVHGLKDIMKQIADQNDHVHTFTIYEKPEDADTCDKTGFVDFAWLQSVLPTNEASFYFCGPEPFMKAIYKALKDWQVDAEDIHYEFFGPQGDLEA
;
A
#
# COMPACT_ATOMS: atom_id res chain seq x y z
N MET A 1 23.55 -21.28 -10.66
CA MET A 1 24.93 -21.00 -10.24
C MET A 1 24.90 -19.77 -9.35
N THR A 2 25.00 -19.99 -8.06
CA THR A 2 24.97 -18.99 -6.99
C THR A 2 26.14 -18.02 -7.15
N LYS A 3 25.86 -16.77 -7.54
CA LYS A 3 26.84 -15.70 -7.30
C LYS A 3 26.94 -15.57 -5.79
N SER A 4 28.14 -15.86 -5.27
CA SER A 4 28.52 -15.64 -3.89
C SER A 4 28.07 -14.25 -3.45
N THR A 5 27.13 -14.16 -2.51
CA THR A 5 26.84 -12.93 -1.78
C THR A 5 28.15 -12.52 -1.13
N GLN A 6 28.80 -11.50 -1.67
CA GLN A 6 30.09 -11.06 -1.17
C GLN A 6 29.80 -10.36 0.17
N ALA A 7 30.00 -11.05 1.28
CA ALA A 7 29.83 -10.48 2.60
C ALA A 7 30.69 -9.20 2.70
N LEU A 8 30.11 -8.13 3.25
CA LEU A 8 30.85 -6.89 3.48
C LEU A 8 32.05 -7.17 4.38
N ASP A 9 33.19 -6.58 4.05
CA ASP A 9 34.32 -6.55 4.97
C ASP A 9 33.95 -5.74 6.23
N ALA A 10 34.53 -6.13 7.38
CA ALA A 10 34.19 -5.54 8.67
C ALA A 10 34.40 -4.01 8.70
N LYS A 11 35.41 -3.52 7.97
CA LYS A 11 35.69 -2.07 7.86
C LYS A 11 34.56 -1.33 7.16
N THR A 12 34.01 -1.91 6.09
CA THR A 12 32.85 -1.35 5.38
C THR A 12 31.61 -1.29 6.28
N ILE A 13 31.33 -2.36 7.03
CA ILE A 13 30.20 -2.41 7.98
C ILE A 13 30.37 -1.31 9.05
N GLU A 14 31.54 -1.21 9.66
CA GLU A 14 31.85 -0.20 10.66
C GLU A 14 31.67 1.22 10.12
N THR A 15 32.18 1.48 8.90
CA THR A 15 32.06 2.79 8.24
C THR A 15 30.61 3.16 7.98
N VAL A 16 29.79 2.23 7.48
CA VAL A 16 28.37 2.45 7.23
C VAL A 16 27.66 2.75 8.55
N LYS A 17 27.82 1.89 9.57
CA LYS A 17 27.17 2.07 10.88
C LYS A 17 27.57 3.38 11.55
N ALA A 18 28.84 3.78 11.47
CA ALA A 18 29.33 5.04 12.04
C ALA A 18 28.76 6.29 11.34
N THR A 19 28.38 6.17 10.06
CA THR A 19 27.90 7.31 9.25
C THR A 19 26.38 7.35 9.07
N VAL A 20 25.66 6.31 9.50
CA VAL A 20 24.19 6.24 9.54
C VAL A 20 23.55 7.45 10.26
N PRO A 21 24.02 7.90 11.45
CA PRO A 21 23.42 9.05 12.13
C PRO A 21 23.52 10.36 11.34
N VAL A 22 24.63 10.57 10.62
CA VAL A 22 24.84 11.75 9.77
C VAL A 22 23.86 11.75 8.59
N LEU A 23 23.58 10.56 8.04
CA LEU A 23 22.55 10.40 7.01
C LEU A 23 21.13 10.60 7.54
N ALA A 24 20.85 10.22 8.78
CA ALA A 24 19.56 10.49 9.40
C ALA A 24 19.33 12.00 9.57
N GLU A 25 20.36 12.74 9.99
CA GLU A 25 20.30 14.20 10.13
C GLU A 25 20.11 14.91 8.78
N HIS A 26 20.78 14.45 7.73
CA HIS A 26 20.72 15.05 6.39
C HIS A 26 19.75 14.37 5.43
N GLY A 27 18.94 13.41 5.91
CA GLY A 27 18.15 12.51 5.08
C GLY A 27 17.21 13.22 4.12
N THR A 28 16.50 14.24 4.59
CA THR A 28 15.58 15.06 3.77
C THR A 28 16.31 15.83 2.67
N ALA A 29 17.49 16.39 2.97
CA ALA A 29 18.28 17.13 1.98
C ALA A 29 18.85 16.19 0.92
N ILE A 30 19.38 15.04 1.34
CA ILE A 30 19.94 14.01 0.44
C ILE A 30 18.85 13.47 -0.49
N THR A 31 17.70 13.11 0.06
CA THR A 31 16.60 12.54 -0.74
C THR A 31 15.95 13.57 -1.67
N SER A 32 15.87 14.84 -1.27
CA SER A 32 15.47 15.94 -2.16
C SER A 32 16.44 16.10 -3.32
N ARG A 33 17.76 16.09 -3.05
CA ARG A 33 18.79 16.19 -4.08
C ARG A 33 18.83 14.96 -4.99
N PHE A 34 18.62 13.78 -4.44
CA PHE A 34 18.50 12.52 -5.17
C PHE A 34 17.40 12.61 -6.22
N TYR A 35 16.18 13.04 -5.86
CA TYR A 35 15.08 13.13 -6.84
C TYR A 35 15.34 14.18 -7.93
N GLN A 36 15.98 15.31 -7.59
CA GLN A 36 16.39 16.29 -8.60
C GLN A 36 17.35 15.65 -9.61
N LEU A 37 18.41 14.99 -9.14
CA LEU A 37 19.39 14.33 -10.00
C LEU A 37 18.75 13.21 -10.83
N LEU A 38 17.91 12.37 -10.19
CA LEU A 38 17.23 11.27 -10.83
C LEU A 38 16.40 11.73 -12.03
N PHE A 39 15.56 12.75 -11.90
CA PHE A 39 14.70 13.19 -13.01
C PHE A 39 15.38 14.11 -14.02
N ILE A 40 16.53 14.69 -13.68
CA ILE A 40 17.38 15.39 -14.65
C ILE A 40 18.10 14.37 -15.54
N ASN A 41 18.69 13.34 -14.93
CA ASN A 41 19.49 12.35 -15.64
C ASN A 41 18.63 11.28 -16.32
N HIS A 42 17.48 10.96 -15.72
CA HIS A 42 16.56 9.88 -16.13
C HIS A 42 15.10 10.38 -16.13
N PRO A 43 14.73 11.32 -17.03
CA PRO A 43 13.37 11.84 -17.11
C PRO A 43 12.30 10.77 -17.39
N GLU A 44 12.67 9.65 -18.00
CA GLU A 44 11.80 8.50 -18.27
C GLU A 44 11.22 7.88 -16.99
N LEU A 45 11.94 8.00 -15.85
CA LEU A 45 11.47 7.48 -14.57
C LEU A 45 10.26 8.25 -14.01
N LYS A 46 9.91 9.40 -14.60
CA LYS A 46 8.65 10.10 -14.27
C LYS A 46 7.41 9.26 -14.57
N ASN A 47 7.51 8.29 -15.49
CA ASN A 47 6.45 7.34 -15.82
C ASN A 47 6.24 6.24 -14.76
N ILE A 48 7.16 6.12 -13.80
CA ILE A 48 7.11 5.14 -12.69
C ILE A 48 6.84 5.86 -11.37
N PHE A 49 7.57 6.95 -11.12
CA PHE A 49 7.48 7.67 -9.85
C PHE A 49 6.26 8.58 -9.78
N ASN A 50 5.55 8.49 -8.65
CA ASN A 50 4.42 9.38 -8.36
C ASN A 50 4.88 10.82 -8.10
N GLN A 51 4.63 11.70 -9.07
CA GLN A 51 4.99 13.12 -9.01
C GLN A 51 4.26 13.90 -7.89
N THR A 52 3.06 13.48 -7.48
CA THR A 52 2.31 14.12 -6.40
C THR A 52 2.98 13.92 -5.05
N ASN A 53 3.50 12.72 -4.79
CA ASN A 53 4.15 12.40 -3.52
C ASN A 53 5.48 13.16 -3.34
N GLN A 54 6.15 13.48 -4.45
CA GLN A 54 7.35 14.31 -4.44
C GLN A 54 7.05 15.74 -4.02
N ARG A 55 5.99 16.35 -4.58
CA ARG A 55 5.56 17.70 -4.20
C ARG A 55 5.18 17.83 -2.73
N LYS A 56 4.65 16.75 -2.13
CA LYS A 56 4.23 16.71 -0.73
C LYS A 56 5.34 16.30 0.25
N GLY A 57 6.55 15.97 -0.20
CA GLY A 57 7.70 15.63 0.66
C GLY A 57 7.63 14.28 1.41
N LYS A 58 6.51 13.53 1.33
CA LYS A 58 6.36 12.23 2.03
C LYS A 58 7.25 11.12 1.47
N GLN A 59 7.54 11.13 0.17
CA GLN A 59 8.34 10.08 -0.46
C GLN A 59 9.86 10.18 -0.16
N PRO A 60 10.48 11.38 -0.16
CA PRO A 60 11.83 11.58 0.35
C PRO A 60 12.06 10.94 1.73
N GLN A 61 11.15 11.13 2.69
CA GLN A 61 11.31 10.57 4.04
C GLN A 61 11.27 9.03 4.05
N ALA A 62 10.34 8.41 3.31
CA ALA A 62 10.20 6.95 3.29
C ALA A 62 11.46 6.26 2.73
N LEU A 63 12.06 6.82 1.67
CA LEU A 63 13.32 6.30 1.13
C LEU A 63 14.47 6.45 2.14
N ALA A 64 14.57 7.60 2.82
CA ALA A 64 15.57 7.81 3.86
C ALA A 64 15.45 6.78 4.99
N ASN A 65 14.22 6.54 5.47
CA ASN A 65 13.96 5.57 6.54
C ASN A 65 14.30 4.14 6.10
N ALA A 66 13.97 3.73 4.87
CA ALA A 66 14.29 2.41 4.35
C ALA A 66 15.82 2.19 4.24
N VAL A 67 16.54 3.18 3.70
CA VAL A 67 18.02 3.13 3.61
C VAL A 67 18.65 3.11 5.00
N TYR A 68 18.11 3.91 5.94
CA TYR A 68 18.56 3.93 7.33
C TYR A 68 18.38 2.55 7.99
N ALA A 69 17.19 1.97 7.91
CA ALA A 69 16.89 0.67 8.52
C ALA A 69 17.79 -0.43 7.95
N ALA A 70 17.93 -0.46 6.61
CA ALA A 70 18.81 -1.43 5.95
C ALA A 70 20.29 -1.25 6.35
N ALA A 71 20.76 -0.01 6.49
CA ALA A 71 22.13 0.28 6.89
C ALA A 71 22.41 -0.02 8.37
N ALA A 72 21.44 0.20 9.26
CA ALA A 72 21.56 -0.13 10.69
C ALA A 72 21.71 -1.65 10.93
N HIS A 73 21.10 -2.46 10.05
CA HIS A 73 21.11 -3.92 10.12
C HIS A 73 21.94 -4.59 9.01
N ILE A 74 22.91 -3.88 8.43
CA ILE A 74 23.66 -4.34 7.24
C ILE A 74 24.49 -5.61 7.48
N ASP A 75 24.80 -5.93 8.73
CA ASP A 75 25.48 -7.16 9.17
C ASP A 75 24.54 -8.30 9.54
N GLN A 76 23.22 -8.08 9.48
CA GLN A 76 22.16 -9.03 9.78
C GLN A 76 21.09 -8.95 8.67
N LEU A 77 21.49 -9.26 7.43
CA LEU A 77 20.62 -9.13 6.26
C LEU A 77 19.35 -9.98 6.38
N GLU A 78 19.39 -11.09 7.10
CA GLU A 78 18.22 -11.91 7.42
C GLU A 78 17.13 -11.13 8.16
N ASN A 79 17.50 -10.16 8.99
CA ASN A 79 16.56 -9.35 9.77
C ASN A 79 15.85 -8.29 8.93
N ILE A 80 16.41 -7.92 7.77
CA ILE A 80 15.78 -6.98 6.84
C ILE A 80 14.86 -7.68 5.84
N LEU A 81 14.93 -9.01 5.70
CA LEU A 81 14.13 -9.75 4.72
C LEU A 81 12.61 -9.53 4.83
N PRO A 82 11.99 -9.50 6.03
CA PRO A 82 10.57 -9.20 6.14
C PRO A 82 10.21 -7.82 5.56
N PHE A 83 11.05 -6.82 5.83
CA PHE A 83 10.88 -5.46 5.31
C PHE A 83 11.14 -5.38 3.79
N VAL A 84 12.15 -6.11 3.29
CA VAL A 84 12.41 -6.24 1.85
C VAL A 84 11.21 -6.87 1.16
N ASN A 85 10.63 -7.94 1.70
CA ASN A 85 9.44 -8.60 1.16
C ASN A 85 8.25 -7.63 1.05
N GLN A 86 7.97 -6.88 2.12
CA GLN A 86 6.89 -5.88 2.13
C GLN A 86 7.04 -4.85 1.00
N ILE A 87 8.25 -4.29 0.83
CA ILE A 87 8.51 -3.32 -0.24
C ILE A 87 8.54 -3.99 -1.62
N ALA A 88 9.05 -5.21 -1.73
CA ALA A 88 9.15 -5.97 -2.98
C ALA A 88 7.77 -6.20 -3.62
N HIS A 89 6.70 -6.38 -2.83
CA HIS A 89 5.33 -6.41 -3.36
C HIS A 89 4.99 -5.13 -4.15
N LYS A 90 5.34 -3.97 -3.60
CA LYS A 90 5.09 -2.67 -4.24
C LYS A 90 5.99 -2.45 -5.45
N HIS A 91 7.25 -2.85 -5.38
CA HIS A 91 8.17 -2.78 -6.53
C HIS A 91 7.70 -3.67 -7.68
N ARG A 92 7.27 -4.90 -7.38
CA ARG A 92 6.71 -5.83 -8.36
C ARG A 92 5.42 -5.31 -8.95
N SER A 93 4.53 -4.70 -8.15
CA SER A 93 3.30 -4.08 -8.65
C SER A 93 3.56 -2.87 -9.56
N LEU A 94 4.69 -2.16 -9.38
CA LEU A 94 5.13 -1.03 -10.21
C LEU A 94 6.05 -1.46 -11.37
N ASN A 95 6.27 -2.78 -11.53
CA ASN A 95 7.11 -3.38 -12.54
C ASN A 95 8.60 -2.92 -12.48
N ILE A 96 9.16 -2.71 -11.27
CA ILE A 96 10.57 -2.38 -11.07
C ILE A 96 11.48 -3.52 -11.56
N LYS A 97 12.59 -3.17 -12.22
CA LYS A 97 13.52 -4.09 -12.88
C LYS A 97 14.94 -3.96 -12.32
N PRO A 98 15.78 -5.01 -12.46
CA PRO A 98 17.18 -4.96 -12.02
C PRO A 98 17.96 -3.78 -12.61
N GLU A 99 17.69 -3.39 -13.86
CA GLU A 99 18.32 -2.22 -14.50
C GLU A 99 18.00 -0.86 -13.85
N HIS A 100 16.93 -0.76 -13.05
CA HIS A 100 16.60 0.47 -12.33
C HIS A 100 17.51 0.70 -11.11
N TYR A 101 18.05 -0.35 -10.51
CA TYR A 101 18.86 -0.25 -9.29
C TYR A 101 20.18 0.51 -9.50
N PRO A 102 20.99 0.22 -10.53
CA PRO A 102 22.20 1.01 -10.80
C PRO A 102 21.91 2.52 -10.95
N ILE A 103 20.80 2.87 -11.61
CA ILE A 103 20.37 4.26 -11.79
C ILE A 103 20.07 4.92 -10.44
N VAL A 104 19.32 4.26 -9.57
CA VAL A 104 19.00 4.76 -8.23
C VAL A 104 20.27 4.91 -7.39
N GLY A 105 21.14 3.90 -7.37
CA GLY A 105 22.39 3.91 -6.61
C GLY A 105 23.32 5.05 -7.03
N GLU A 106 23.52 5.25 -8.34
CA GLU A 106 24.37 6.33 -8.86
C GLU A 106 23.87 7.71 -8.41
N ASN A 107 22.56 7.97 -8.56
CA ASN A 107 21.99 9.27 -8.21
C ASN A 107 21.94 9.49 -6.69
N LEU A 108 21.76 8.43 -5.89
CA LEU A 108 21.78 8.51 -4.42
C LEU A 108 23.18 8.85 -3.91
N LEU A 109 24.21 8.17 -4.40
CA LEU A 109 25.60 8.42 -4.00
C LEU A 109 26.07 9.82 -4.44
N LYS A 110 25.66 10.28 -5.63
CA LYS A 110 25.90 11.67 -6.07
C LYS A 110 25.20 12.68 -5.14
N ALA A 111 23.96 12.42 -4.74
CA ALA A 111 23.24 13.28 -3.82
C ALA A 111 23.91 13.35 -2.44
N MET A 112 24.41 12.23 -1.94
CA MET A 112 25.20 12.19 -0.69
C MET A 112 26.45 13.06 -0.80
N LYS A 113 27.22 12.96 -1.90
CA LYS A 113 28.38 13.82 -2.15
C LYS A 113 28.01 15.31 -2.18
N ASP A 114 26.96 15.66 -2.90
CA ASP A 114 26.52 17.05 -3.06
C ASP A 114 26.11 17.70 -1.72
N VAL A 115 25.44 16.93 -0.85
CA VAL A 115 24.93 17.44 0.43
C VAL A 115 26.01 17.43 1.52
N LEU A 116 26.75 16.33 1.65
CA LEU A 116 27.75 16.15 2.72
C LEU A 116 29.10 16.82 2.39
N LYS A 117 29.39 17.09 1.11
CA LYS A 117 30.61 17.78 0.65
C LYS A 117 31.88 17.12 1.22
N GLU A 118 32.72 17.87 1.94
CA GLU A 118 33.96 17.38 2.56
C GLU A 118 33.74 16.23 3.55
N ALA A 119 32.54 16.10 4.13
CA ALA A 119 32.19 14.99 5.02
C ALA A 119 31.93 13.67 4.25
N ALA A 120 31.67 13.72 2.93
CA ALA A 120 31.55 12.54 2.07
C ALA A 120 32.92 12.13 1.50
N THR A 121 33.80 11.64 2.38
CA THR A 121 35.11 11.12 1.95
C THR A 121 34.96 9.95 0.97
N ASP A 122 35.96 9.71 0.14
CA ASP A 122 35.95 8.59 -0.82
C ASP A 122 35.76 7.23 -0.13
N GLU A 123 36.29 7.08 1.08
CA GLU A 123 36.09 5.90 1.91
C GLU A 123 34.63 5.70 2.29
N ILE A 124 33.96 6.76 2.77
CA ILE A 124 32.53 6.72 3.14
C ILE A 124 31.68 6.38 1.91
N ILE A 125 31.89 7.09 0.79
CA ILE A 125 31.12 6.84 -0.43
C ILE A 125 31.34 5.42 -0.95
N THR A 126 32.57 4.91 -0.91
CA THR A 126 32.87 3.54 -1.34
C THR A 126 32.17 2.52 -0.44
N ALA A 127 32.16 2.75 0.87
CA ALA A 127 31.46 1.90 1.82
C ALA A 127 29.93 1.87 1.55
N TRP A 128 29.33 3.03 1.33
CA TRP A 128 27.91 3.15 0.99
C TRP A 128 27.55 2.55 -0.36
N ALA A 129 28.45 2.65 -1.36
CA ALA A 129 28.25 2.01 -2.65
C ALA A 129 28.19 0.47 -2.52
N LYS A 130 29.08 -0.12 -1.72
CA LYS A 130 29.05 -1.56 -1.42
C LYS A 130 27.78 -1.96 -0.67
N ALA A 131 27.40 -1.20 0.36
CA ALA A 131 26.18 -1.47 1.14
C ALA A 131 24.92 -1.39 0.27
N TYR A 132 24.82 -0.36 -0.58
CA TYR A 132 23.73 -0.23 -1.55
C TYR A 132 23.66 -1.45 -2.47
N GLY A 133 24.79 -1.91 -3.01
CA GLY A 133 24.83 -3.06 -3.90
C GLY A 133 24.25 -4.32 -3.26
N ILE A 134 24.56 -4.58 -2.00
CA ILE A 134 24.06 -5.77 -1.28
C ILE A 134 22.56 -5.66 -0.98
N ILE A 135 22.10 -4.47 -0.58
CA ILE A 135 20.66 -4.23 -0.37
C ILE A 135 19.92 -4.40 -1.70
N ALA A 136 20.43 -3.81 -2.79
CA ALA A 136 19.87 -3.93 -4.13
C ALA A 136 19.81 -5.39 -4.60
N ASP A 137 20.87 -6.17 -4.38
CA ASP A 137 20.90 -7.60 -4.73
C ASP A 137 19.84 -8.41 -3.96
N ALA A 138 19.61 -8.10 -2.68
CA ALA A 138 18.55 -8.72 -1.89
C ALA A 138 17.16 -8.41 -2.47
N PHE A 139 16.88 -7.15 -2.79
CA PHE A 139 15.63 -6.76 -3.45
C PHE A 139 15.45 -7.44 -4.81
N ILE A 140 16.47 -7.40 -5.67
CA ILE A 140 16.44 -8.02 -7.00
C ILE A 140 16.14 -9.52 -6.89
N GLN A 141 16.74 -10.20 -5.92
CA GLN A 141 16.53 -11.63 -5.72
C GLN A 141 15.08 -11.95 -5.31
N VAL A 142 14.56 -11.22 -4.33
CA VAL A 142 13.18 -11.37 -3.84
C VAL A 142 12.16 -11.02 -4.92
N GLU A 143 12.35 -9.90 -5.60
CA GLU A 143 11.46 -9.45 -6.68
C GLU A 143 11.42 -10.45 -7.83
N ARG A 144 12.58 -11.00 -8.20
CA ARG A 144 12.66 -12.04 -9.23
C ARG A 144 11.81 -13.25 -8.87
N GLU A 145 11.93 -13.75 -7.64
CA GLU A 145 11.12 -14.88 -7.16
C GLU A 145 9.62 -14.52 -7.21
N MET A 146 9.24 -13.32 -6.74
CA MET A 146 7.85 -12.85 -6.82
C MET A 146 7.32 -12.74 -8.25
N TYR A 147 8.13 -12.29 -9.21
CA TYR A 147 7.75 -12.25 -10.62
C TYR A 147 7.54 -13.66 -11.17
N GLU A 148 8.48 -14.58 -10.92
CA GLU A 148 8.43 -15.97 -11.38
C GLU A 148 7.20 -16.70 -10.81
N GLU A 149 6.94 -16.57 -9.51
CA GLU A 149 5.76 -17.15 -8.85
C GLU A 149 4.45 -16.60 -9.44
N THR A 150 4.41 -15.31 -9.72
CA THR A 150 3.22 -14.67 -10.29
C THR A 150 2.97 -15.15 -11.72
N GLU A 151 4.02 -15.28 -12.54
CA GLU A 151 3.91 -15.74 -13.92
C GLU A 151 3.48 -17.21 -14.01
N GLN A 152 3.93 -18.05 -13.08
CA GLN A 152 3.63 -19.48 -13.05
C GLN A 152 2.20 -19.79 -12.57
N LYS A 153 1.53 -18.86 -11.89
CA LYS A 153 0.13 -19.05 -11.46
C LYS A 153 -0.81 -19.11 -12.67
N PRO A 154 -1.83 -20.00 -12.67
CA PRO A 154 -2.86 -20.00 -13.71
C PRO A 154 -3.52 -18.62 -13.85
N GLY A 155 -3.46 -18.02 -15.05
CA GLY A 155 -3.99 -16.68 -15.31
C GLY A 155 -3.08 -15.52 -14.86
N GLY A 156 -1.93 -15.81 -14.24
CA GLY A 156 -0.94 -14.83 -13.83
C GLY A 156 -0.15 -14.22 -15.00
N TRP A 157 0.46 -13.06 -14.77
CA TRP A 157 1.26 -12.33 -15.77
C TRP A 157 2.31 -11.45 -15.12
N VAL A 158 3.32 -11.05 -15.91
CA VAL A 158 4.33 -10.04 -15.54
C VAL A 158 4.10 -8.77 -16.35
N GLY A 159 4.35 -7.62 -15.74
CA GLY A 159 4.11 -6.31 -16.36
C GLY A 159 2.64 -5.91 -16.27
N TYR A 160 2.12 -5.33 -17.35
CA TYR A 160 0.75 -4.84 -17.42
C TYR A 160 -0.07 -5.67 -18.41
N ARG A 161 -1.32 -5.94 -18.04
CA ARG A 161 -2.30 -6.64 -18.87
C ARG A 161 -3.51 -5.76 -19.04
N ASP A 162 -4.12 -5.81 -20.22
CA ASP A 162 -5.29 -5.03 -20.56
C ASP A 162 -6.55 -5.60 -19.93
N PHE A 163 -7.34 -4.74 -19.30
CA PHE A 163 -8.61 -5.06 -18.67
C PHE A 163 -9.72 -4.15 -19.17
N ARG A 164 -10.82 -4.74 -19.61
CA ARG A 164 -12.03 -4.02 -20.01
C ARG A 164 -12.90 -3.71 -18.77
N ILE A 165 -13.39 -2.49 -18.69
CA ILE A 165 -14.42 -2.08 -17.73
C ILE A 165 -15.75 -2.68 -18.17
N ILE A 166 -16.24 -3.69 -17.45
CA ILE A 166 -17.52 -4.34 -17.76
C ILE A 166 -18.70 -3.71 -17.02
N GLN A 167 -18.44 -2.98 -15.94
CA GLN A 167 -19.45 -2.26 -15.17
C GLN A 167 -18.82 -1.12 -14.37
N LYS A 168 -19.51 0.01 -14.27
CA LYS A 168 -19.13 1.18 -13.47
C LYS A 168 -20.28 1.57 -12.55
N VAL A 169 -20.08 1.48 -11.23
CA VAL A 169 -21.12 1.69 -10.22
C VAL A 169 -20.76 2.85 -9.31
N LYS A 170 -21.60 3.87 -9.24
CA LYS A 170 -21.46 4.96 -8.25
C LYS A 170 -21.90 4.42 -6.88
N GLU A 171 -20.96 4.26 -5.97
CA GLU A 171 -21.18 3.71 -4.62
C GLU A 171 -21.56 4.80 -3.61
N SER A 172 -21.04 6.01 -3.81
CA SER A 172 -21.32 7.18 -2.99
C SER A 172 -21.04 8.45 -3.80
N ASP A 173 -21.18 9.64 -3.20
CA ASP A 173 -20.84 10.89 -3.88
C ASP A 173 -19.37 11.01 -4.31
N VAL A 174 -18.49 10.22 -3.67
CA VAL A 174 -17.04 10.27 -3.89
C VAL A 174 -16.43 8.92 -4.25
N ILE A 175 -17.15 7.79 -4.16
CA ILE A 175 -16.61 6.46 -4.46
C ILE A 175 -17.33 5.85 -5.67
N THR A 176 -16.56 5.32 -6.62
CA THR A 176 -17.06 4.56 -7.78
C THR A 176 -16.34 3.22 -7.87
N SER A 177 -17.09 2.13 -8.03
CA SER A 177 -16.56 0.80 -8.30
C SER A 177 -16.44 0.54 -9.81
N PHE A 178 -15.35 -0.11 -10.19
CA PHE A 178 -15.07 -0.56 -11.55
C PHE A 178 -14.89 -2.07 -11.54
N TYR A 179 -15.68 -2.77 -12.36
CA TYR A 179 -15.60 -4.21 -12.56
C TYR A 179 -14.80 -4.48 -13.83
N LEU A 180 -13.80 -5.34 -13.71
CA LEU A 180 -12.68 -5.45 -14.65
C LEU A 180 -12.53 -6.90 -15.09
N LYS A 181 -12.56 -7.14 -16.41
CA LYS A 181 -12.25 -8.45 -17.01
C LYS A 181 -11.05 -8.35 -17.95
N PRO A 182 -10.21 -9.39 -18.08
CA PRO A 182 -9.12 -9.38 -19.04
C PRO A 182 -9.65 -9.14 -20.46
N ALA A 183 -9.06 -8.18 -21.17
CA ALA A 183 -9.49 -7.83 -22.53
C ALA A 183 -9.23 -8.97 -23.54
N ASP A 184 -8.27 -9.84 -23.23
CA ASP A 184 -7.92 -11.05 -23.97
C ASP A 184 -8.85 -12.25 -23.67
N ASN A 185 -9.82 -12.11 -22.76
CA ASN A 185 -10.71 -13.17 -22.26
C ASN A 185 -9.98 -14.37 -21.63
N GLY A 186 -8.73 -14.21 -21.21
CA GLY A 186 -7.98 -15.24 -20.51
C GLY A 186 -8.39 -15.40 -19.05
N LEU A 187 -7.81 -16.39 -18.36
CA LEU A 187 -8.08 -16.65 -16.95
C LEU A 187 -7.57 -15.51 -16.05
N LEU A 188 -8.21 -15.36 -14.89
CA LEU A 188 -7.72 -14.56 -13.79
C LEU A 188 -7.00 -15.45 -12.76
N PRO A 189 -5.90 -14.95 -12.17
CA PRO A 189 -5.25 -15.64 -11.07
C PRO A 189 -6.12 -15.56 -9.82
N ASP A 190 -5.90 -16.51 -8.91
CA ASP A 190 -6.37 -16.34 -7.54
C ASP A 190 -5.58 -15.21 -6.86
N PHE A 191 -6.17 -14.62 -5.83
CA PHE A 191 -5.51 -13.61 -5.00
C PHE A 191 -5.95 -13.77 -3.54
N GLU A 192 -5.21 -13.16 -2.62
CA GLU A 192 -5.54 -13.18 -1.20
C GLU A 192 -6.32 -11.91 -0.82
N ALA A 193 -7.37 -12.08 -0.02
CA ALA A 193 -8.24 -10.98 0.36
C ALA A 193 -7.46 -9.91 1.14
N GLY A 194 -7.45 -8.68 0.61
CA GLY A 194 -6.62 -7.57 1.09
C GLY A 194 -5.58 -7.07 0.07
N GLN A 195 -5.21 -7.91 -0.90
CA GLN A 195 -4.29 -7.54 -1.99
C GLN A 195 -4.83 -6.43 -2.90
N TYR A 196 -3.91 -5.79 -3.62
CA TYR A 196 -4.17 -4.69 -4.54
C TYR A 196 -3.60 -4.95 -5.93
N VAL A 197 -4.08 -4.19 -6.91
CA VAL A 197 -3.48 -4.10 -8.26
C VAL A 197 -2.97 -2.68 -8.50
N THR A 198 -1.96 -2.53 -9.36
CA THR A 198 -1.58 -1.20 -9.88
C THR A 198 -2.35 -0.94 -11.15
N VAL A 199 -3.12 0.16 -11.18
CA VAL A 199 -3.70 0.71 -12.40
C VAL A 199 -2.69 1.65 -13.04
N LYS A 200 -2.36 1.39 -14.31
CA LYS A 200 -1.54 2.25 -15.16
C LYS A 200 -2.46 3.04 -16.09
N VAL A 201 -2.28 4.36 -16.12
CA VAL A 201 -3.10 5.29 -16.90
C VAL A 201 -2.21 6.26 -17.67
N ASP A 202 -2.46 6.34 -18.97
CA ASP A 202 -1.94 7.39 -19.85
C ASP A 202 -3.00 8.50 -19.99
N ASN A 203 -2.97 9.47 -19.08
CA ASN A 203 -3.88 10.60 -19.10
C ASN A 203 -3.39 11.62 -20.16
N PRO A 204 -4.18 11.93 -21.22
CA PRO A 204 -3.76 12.85 -22.28
C PRO A 204 -3.37 14.26 -21.81
N SER A 205 -3.86 14.68 -20.64
CA SER A 205 -3.54 15.98 -20.04
C SER A 205 -2.21 16.01 -19.29
N ILE A 206 -1.53 14.87 -19.12
CA ILE A 206 -0.28 14.73 -18.38
C ILE A 206 0.80 14.11 -19.28
N PRO A 207 2.03 14.66 -19.33
CA PRO A 207 3.06 14.20 -20.27
C PRO A 207 3.78 12.91 -19.86
N TYR A 208 3.28 12.21 -18.84
CA TYR A 208 3.85 10.98 -18.32
C TYR A 208 2.75 10.04 -17.82
N THR A 209 3.01 8.75 -17.91
CA THR A 209 2.16 7.69 -17.36
C THR A 209 2.00 7.86 -15.86
N CYS A 210 0.78 7.68 -15.37
CA CYS A 210 0.48 7.66 -13.95
C CYS A 210 0.12 6.25 -13.48
N GLN A 211 0.68 5.83 -12.34
CA GLN A 211 0.41 4.53 -11.74
C GLN A 211 -0.14 4.70 -10.31
N ARG A 212 -1.20 3.98 -9.95
CA ARG A 212 -1.77 3.97 -8.59
C ARG A 212 -2.23 2.57 -8.18
N GLN A 213 -1.94 2.21 -6.94
CA GLN A 213 -2.45 0.99 -6.33
C GLN A 213 -3.91 1.17 -5.88
N TYR A 214 -4.73 0.14 -6.13
CA TYR A 214 -6.10 0.04 -5.64
C TYR A 214 -6.33 -1.38 -5.12
N SER A 215 -6.82 -1.50 -3.88
CA SER A 215 -7.22 -2.79 -3.31
C SER A 215 -8.30 -3.45 -4.15
N LEU A 216 -8.18 -4.76 -4.32
CA LEU A 216 -9.25 -5.58 -4.86
C LEU A 216 -10.37 -5.60 -3.81
N SER A 217 -11.52 -5.05 -4.16
CA SER A 217 -12.59 -4.76 -3.20
C SER A 217 -13.66 -5.84 -3.12
N CYS A 218 -13.43 -7.03 -3.67
CA CYS A 218 -14.34 -8.19 -3.62
C CYS A 218 -13.56 -9.46 -3.32
N LYS A 219 -14.23 -10.55 -2.96
CA LYS A 219 -13.56 -11.85 -2.80
C LYS A 219 -13.00 -12.38 -4.12
N PRO A 220 -11.97 -13.24 -4.08
CA PRO A 220 -11.53 -13.98 -5.25
C PRO A 220 -12.68 -14.80 -5.85
N ASN A 221 -12.98 -14.55 -7.13
CA ASN A 221 -14.09 -15.19 -7.84
C ASN A 221 -13.68 -15.75 -9.22
N LYS A 222 -12.47 -15.46 -9.70
CA LYS A 222 -11.91 -15.88 -11.00
C LYS A 222 -12.68 -15.39 -12.23
N GLU A 223 -13.69 -14.53 -12.06
CA GLU A 223 -14.50 -13.99 -13.15
C GLU A 223 -14.15 -12.53 -13.45
N PHE A 224 -13.96 -11.71 -12.43
CA PHE A 224 -13.63 -10.30 -12.55
C PHE A 224 -12.83 -9.81 -11.33
N PHE A 225 -12.15 -8.69 -11.50
CA PHE A 225 -11.67 -7.86 -10.41
C PHE A 225 -12.64 -6.70 -10.17
N ARG A 226 -12.80 -6.30 -8.90
CA ARG A 226 -13.46 -5.04 -8.53
C ARG A 226 -12.44 -4.15 -7.84
N ILE A 227 -12.33 -2.91 -8.28
CA ILE A 227 -11.66 -1.84 -7.53
C ILE A 227 -12.69 -0.78 -7.20
N SER A 228 -12.61 -0.17 -6.02
CA SER A 228 -13.49 0.95 -5.64
C SER A 228 -12.65 2.17 -5.33
N VAL A 229 -12.81 3.19 -6.18
CA VAL A 229 -11.92 4.35 -6.23
C VAL A 229 -12.63 5.52 -5.58
N LYS A 230 -11.97 6.17 -4.62
CA LYS A 230 -12.39 7.49 -4.14
C LYS A 230 -11.85 8.57 -5.06
N ARG A 231 -12.70 9.53 -5.46
CA ARG A 231 -12.28 10.75 -6.13
C ARG A 231 -11.56 11.65 -5.10
N GLU A 232 -10.28 11.91 -5.35
CA GLU A 232 -9.50 12.83 -4.53
C GLU A 232 -9.63 14.24 -5.11
N ASP A 233 -10.63 14.98 -4.62
CA ASP A 233 -10.83 16.38 -4.96
C ASP A 233 -9.74 17.25 -4.30
N GLY A 234 -9.36 18.35 -4.95
CA GLY A 234 -8.41 19.31 -4.45
C GLY A 234 -8.83 19.92 -3.12
N ILE A 235 -7.87 20.09 -2.20
CA ILE A 235 -8.09 20.78 -0.92
C ILE A 235 -7.60 22.22 -1.06
N GLY A 236 -8.50 23.19 -0.90
CA GLY A 236 -8.19 24.62 -1.09
C GLY A 236 -7.75 24.89 -2.53
N ASP A 237 -6.58 25.52 -2.71
CA ASP A 237 -5.99 25.77 -4.03
C ASP A 237 -5.15 24.58 -4.57
N GLY A 238 -5.18 23.43 -3.88
CA GLY A 238 -4.48 22.22 -4.30
C GLY A 238 -5.16 21.56 -5.52
N PRO A 239 -4.40 20.91 -6.42
CA PRO A 239 -4.98 20.23 -7.58
C PRO A 239 -5.68 18.93 -7.18
N ASP A 240 -6.65 18.52 -8.00
CA ASP A 240 -7.30 17.22 -7.91
C ASP A 240 -6.31 16.05 -8.13
N GLY A 241 -6.68 14.88 -7.63
CA GLY A 241 -5.96 13.64 -7.84
C GLY A 241 -6.07 13.16 -9.29
N VAL A 242 -4.95 13.23 -10.03
CA VAL A 242 -4.87 12.91 -11.47
C VAL A 242 -5.57 11.60 -11.86
N VAL A 243 -5.20 10.47 -11.25
CA VAL A 243 -5.71 9.14 -11.65
C VAL A 243 -7.14 8.94 -11.17
N SER A 244 -7.45 9.31 -9.92
CA SER A 244 -8.79 9.15 -9.37
C SER A 244 -9.83 9.95 -10.15
N THR A 245 -9.51 11.20 -10.53
CA THR A 245 -10.41 12.05 -11.30
C THR A 245 -10.56 11.51 -12.73
N TYR A 246 -9.47 11.09 -13.37
CA TYR A 246 -9.53 10.48 -14.70
C TYR A 246 -10.41 9.22 -14.74
N LEU A 247 -10.29 8.32 -13.75
CA LEU A 247 -11.15 7.14 -13.65
C LEU A 247 -12.63 7.52 -13.47
N HIS A 248 -12.93 8.55 -12.67
CA HIS A 248 -14.31 8.99 -12.45
C HIS A 248 -14.93 9.67 -13.67
N GLU A 249 -14.20 10.56 -14.33
CA GLU A 249 -14.77 11.48 -15.31
C GLU A 249 -14.60 11.00 -16.75
N SER A 250 -13.47 10.34 -17.06
CA SER A 250 -13.11 10.00 -18.43
C SER A 250 -13.34 8.53 -18.77
N ILE A 251 -13.06 7.61 -17.84
CA ILE A 251 -13.23 6.17 -18.08
C ILE A 251 -14.70 5.76 -17.99
N GLN A 252 -15.17 5.02 -18.99
CA GLN A 252 -16.54 4.49 -19.08
C GLN A 252 -16.55 2.97 -19.24
N GLU A 253 -17.74 2.37 -19.15
CA GLU A 253 -17.93 0.96 -19.49
C GLU A 253 -17.53 0.71 -20.96
N GLY A 254 -16.82 -0.39 -21.19
CA GLY A 254 -16.25 -0.75 -22.48
C GLY A 254 -14.80 -0.31 -22.70
N ASP A 255 -14.33 0.72 -21.98
CA ASP A 255 -12.94 1.17 -22.05
C ASP A 255 -11.96 0.13 -21.50
N VAL A 256 -10.69 0.28 -21.86
CA VAL A 256 -9.60 -0.60 -21.44
C VAL A 256 -8.61 0.17 -20.59
N ILE A 257 -8.19 -0.43 -19.47
CA ILE A 257 -7.12 0.05 -18.61
C ILE A 257 -6.10 -1.05 -18.37
N GLU A 258 -4.87 -0.67 -18.05
CA GLU A 258 -3.77 -1.60 -17.80
C GLU A 258 -3.61 -1.89 -16.31
N LEU A 259 -3.54 -3.17 -15.95
CA LEU A 259 -3.35 -3.62 -14.57
C LEU A 259 -2.08 -4.45 -14.40
N SER A 260 -1.38 -4.27 -13.28
CA SER A 260 -0.44 -5.28 -12.79
C SER A 260 -1.17 -6.44 -12.12
N ALA A 261 -0.49 -7.58 -11.98
CA ALA A 261 -1.02 -8.72 -11.24
C ALA A 261 -1.16 -8.41 -9.73
N PRO A 262 -2.10 -9.08 -9.00
CA PRO A 262 -2.36 -8.81 -7.59
C PRO A 262 -1.13 -8.88 -6.69
N ALA A 263 -0.94 -7.89 -5.81
CA ALA A 263 0.19 -7.72 -4.92
C ALA A 263 -0.23 -7.31 -3.50
N GLY A 264 0.72 -7.31 -2.58
CA GLY A 264 0.51 -6.94 -1.18
C GLY A 264 0.57 -8.13 -0.23
N ASP A 265 0.98 -7.82 0.99
CA ASP A 265 1.16 -8.71 2.13
C ASP A 265 0.15 -8.43 3.26
N PHE A 266 -0.62 -7.33 3.19
CA PHE A 266 -1.81 -7.13 4.02
C PHE A 266 -2.94 -8.06 3.56
N VAL A 267 -2.91 -9.29 4.05
CA VAL A 267 -3.83 -10.36 3.68
C VAL A 267 -4.54 -10.95 4.88
N LEU A 268 -5.76 -11.43 4.65
CA LEU A 268 -6.55 -12.14 5.64
C LEU A 268 -5.85 -13.44 6.06
N ASN A 269 -5.61 -13.61 7.35
CA ASN A 269 -5.05 -14.82 7.93
C ASN A 269 -6.06 -15.98 7.93
N GLN A 270 -5.55 -17.21 8.07
CA GLN A 270 -6.37 -18.42 8.14
C GLN A 270 -6.80 -18.78 9.57
N GLU A 271 -6.66 -17.84 10.51
CA GLU A 271 -7.05 -18.06 11.91
C GLU A 271 -8.57 -18.17 12.06
N ARG A 272 -9.00 -18.66 13.23
CA ARG A 272 -10.41 -18.82 13.59
C ARG A 272 -10.85 -17.97 14.79
N LYS A 273 -9.94 -17.15 15.35
CA LYS A 273 -10.31 -16.11 16.32
C LYS A 273 -11.40 -15.21 15.72
N PRO A 274 -12.27 -14.56 16.51
CA PRO A 274 -13.16 -13.53 16.00
C PRO A 274 -12.39 -12.53 15.13
N LEU A 275 -13.01 -12.07 14.05
CA LEU A 275 -12.40 -11.13 13.12
C LEU A 275 -12.99 -9.74 13.32
N VAL A 276 -12.15 -8.74 13.51
CA VAL A 276 -12.59 -7.34 13.63
C VAL A 276 -12.02 -6.55 12.47
N LEU A 277 -12.91 -6.03 11.61
CA LEU A 277 -12.57 -5.26 10.42
C LEU A 277 -12.95 -3.78 10.65
N ILE A 278 -11.98 -2.88 10.79
CA ILE A 278 -12.22 -1.46 11.13
C ILE A 278 -11.76 -0.55 9.99
N SER A 279 -12.69 0.05 9.27
CA SER A 279 -12.39 0.90 8.11
C SER A 279 -12.72 2.38 8.32
N GLY A 280 -11.91 3.25 7.74
CA GLY A 280 -12.16 4.68 7.65
C GLY A 280 -12.24 5.14 6.19
N GLY A 281 -13.38 5.66 5.75
CA GLY A 281 -13.59 6.10 4.37
C GLY A 281 -13.25 5.00 3.36
N VAL A 282 -12.50 5.32 2.30
CA VAL A 282 -12.14 4.36 1.23
C VAL A 282 -11.27 3.18 1.69
N GLY A 283 -10.74 3.22 2.93
CA GLY A 283 -10.06 2.08 3.56
C GLY A 283 -10.95 0.85 3.75
N LEU A 284 -12.26 0.95 3.52
CA LEU A 284 -13.19 -0.18 3.50
C LEU A 284 -12.91 -1.21 2.41
N THR A 285 -12.17 -0.82 1.36
CA THR A 285 -11.99 -1.62 0.15
C THR A 285 -11.31 -2.98 0.38
N PRO A 286 -10.09 -3.08 0.97
CA PRO A 286 -9.51 -4.39 1.27
C PRO A 286 -10.35 -5.17 2.29
N LEU A 287 -10.95 -4.49 3.27
CA LEU A 287 -11.74 -5.13 4.32
C LEU A 287 -13.05 -5.73 3.78
N THR A 288 -13.63 -5.14 2.74
CA THR A 288 -14.77 -5.72 2.01
C THR A 288 -14.39 -7.03 1.35
N SER A 289 -13.20 -7.11 0.72
CA SER A 289 -12.68 -8.36 0.16
C SER A 289 -12.49 -9.43 1.24
N MET A 290 -11.95 -9.03 2.41
CA MET A 290 -11.79 -9.92 3.56
C MET A 290 -13.15 -10.43 4.07
N LEU A 291 -14.13 -9.55 4.26
CA LEU A 291 -15.46 -9.90 4.70
C LEU A 291 -16.14 -10.89 3.74
N GLU A 292 -16.21 -10.56 2.44
CA GLU A 292 -16.81 -11.43 1.42
C GLU A 292 -16.14 -12.82 1.38
N THR A 293 -14.82 -12.87 1.63
CA THR A 293 -14.05 -14.11 1.68
C THR A 293 -14.39 -14.94 2.91
N VAL A 294 -14.41 -14.33 4.11
CA VAL A 294 -14.70 -15.02 5.37
C VAL A 294 -16.10 -15.60 5.40
N VAL A 295 -17.12 -14.84 5.01
CA VAL A 295 -18.51 -15.35 5.02
C VAL A 295 -18.69 -16.53 4.06
N THR A 296 -17.83 -16.65 3.04
CA THR A 296 -17.84 -17.79 2.12
C THR A 296 -17.04 -18.98 2.67
N GLN A 297 -15.85 -18.76 3.21
CA GLN A 297 -14.88 -19.82 3.55
C GLN A 297 -14.98 -20.29 5.01
N GLN A 298 -15.43 -19.41 5.91
CA GLN A 298 -15.53 -19.61 7.34
C GLN A 298 -16.87 -19.07 7.88
N PRO A 299 -18.02 -19.61 7.43
CA PRO A 299 -19.35 -19.02 7.66
C PRO A 299 -19.77 -18.93 9.14
N ASN A 300 -19.08 -19.65 10.03
CA ASN A 300 -19.36 -19.67 11.47
C ASN A 300 -18.36 -18.81 12.29
N ARG A 301 -17.42 -18.11 11.63
CA ARG A 301 -16.50 -17.21 12.32
C ARG A 301 -17.26 -15.94 12.69
N GLU A 302 -17.17 -15.53 13.95
CA GLU A 302 -17.70 -14.24 14.39
C GLU A 302 -16.93 -13.11 13.70
N VAL A 303 -17.65 -12.20 13.04
CA VAL A 303 -17.07 -11.05 12.34
C VAL A 303 -17.72 -9.77 12.83
N TYR A 304 -16.90 -8.80 13.21
CA TYR A 304 -17.32 -7.45 13.58
C TYR A 304 -16.79 -6.47 12.54
N TYR A 305 -17.69 -5.89 11.75
CA TYR A 305 -17.35 -4.93 10.72
C TYR A 305 -17.71 -3.51 11.16
N ILE A 306 -16.71 -2.69 11.40
CA ILE A 306 -16.83 -1.34 11.91
C ILE A 306 -16.42 -0.37 10.80
N HIS A 307 -17.33 0.49 10.36
CA HIS A 307 -17.05 1.46 9.30
C HIS A 307 -17.28 2.90 9.77
N ALA A 308 -16.25 3.73 9.63
CA ALA A 308 -16.31 5.16 9.90
C ALA A 308 -16.28 5.98 8.59
N ALA A 309 -17.20 6.91 8.45
CA ALA A 309 -17.24 7.88 7.36
C ALA A 309 -17.64 9.28 7.86
N GLN A 310 -17.55 10.30 7.00
CA GLN A 310 -18.00 11.64 7.39
C GLN A 310 -19.53 11.70 7.56
N ASN A 311 -20.27 11.05 6.65
CA ASN A 311 -21.72 10.96 6.63
C ASN A 311 -22.17 9.88 5.62
N GLU A 312 -23.48 9.68 5.53
CA GLU A 312 -24.21 8.73 4.68
C GLU A 312 -23.89 8.90 3.19
N ARG A 313 -23.62 10.14 2.76
CA ARG A 313 -23.45 10.48 1.33
C ARG A 313 -22.10 10.04 0.78
N VAL A 314 -21.10 9.89 1.64
CA VAL A 314 -19.75 9.45 1.25
C VAL A 314 -19.46 7.99 1.62
N HIS A 315 -20.36 7.32 2.34
CA HIS A 315 -20.27 5.89 2.67
C HIS A 315 -20.55 5.04 1.43
N GLY A 316 -19.48 4.54 0.78
CA GLY A 316 -19.56 3.62 -0.35
C GLY A 316 -19.74 2.15 0.08
N LEU A 317 -20.16 1.27 -0.84
CA LEU A 317 -20.36 -0.17 -0.62
C LEU A 317 -21.33 -0.54 0.53
N LYS A 318 -22.11 0.41 1.05
CA LYS A 318 -23.02 0.21 2.18
C LYS A 318 -24.06 -0.89 1.91
N ASP A 319 -24.55 -0.98 0.67
CA ASP A 319 -25.59 -1.94 0.29
C ASP A 319 -25.04 -3.38 0.29
N ILE A 320 -23.75 -3.55 -0.08
CA ILE A 320 -23.06 -4.85 0.00
C ILE A 320 -22.89 -5.26 1.46
N MET A 321 -22.46 -4.34 2.33
CA MET A 321 -22.31 -4.62 3.77
C MET A 321 -23.65 -5.04 4.38
N LYS A 322 -24.71 -4.28 4.08
CA LYS A 322 -26.06 -4.58 4.54
C LYS A 322 -26.51 -5.96 4.07
N GLN A 323 -26.34 -6.27 2.79
CA GLN A 323 -26.72 -7.57 2.24
C GLN A 323 -25.98 -8.73 2.92
N ILE A 324 -24.68 -8.57 3.18
CA ILE A 324 -23.89 -9.61 3.86
C ILE A 324 -24.38 -9.80 5.30
N ALA A 325 -24.59 -8.72 6.05
CA ALA A 325 -25.09 -8.81 7.42
C ALA A 325 -26.49 -9.45 7.49
N ASP A 326 -27.41 -9.05 6.60
CA ASP A 326 -28.77 -9.59 6.54
C ASP A 326 -28.80 -11.10 6.18
N GLN A 327 -27.71 -11.64 5.61
CA GLN A 327 -27.58 -13.05 5.18
C GLN A 327 -26.74 -13.91 6.13
N ASN A 328 -26.07 -13.34 7.13
CA ASN A 328 -25.11 -14.05 7.97
C ASN A 328 -25.24 -13.62 9.44
N ASP A 329 -25.82 -14.48 10.28
CA ASP A 329 -26.08 -14.20 11.70
C ASP A 329 -24.80 -13.95 12.54
N HIS A 330 -23.64 -14.38 12.05
CA HIS A 330 -22.33 -14.20 12.69
C HIS A 330 -21.61 -12.90 12.29
N VAL A 331 -22.24 -12.06 11.45
CA VAL A 331 -21.68 -10.79 10.99
C VAL A 331 -22.40 -9.64 11.68
N HIS A 332 -21.67 -8.91 12.51
CA HIS A 332 -22.14 -7.73 13.24
C HIS A 332 -21.56 -6.48 12.59
N THR A 333 -22.40 -5.59 12.08
CA THR A 333 -21.95 -4.35 11.45
C THR A 333 -22.22 -3.14 12.32
N PHE A 334 -21.27 -2.22 12.41
CA PHE A 334 -21.42 -0.93 13.07
C PHE A 334 -20.98 0.21 12.14
N THR A 335 -21.83 1.21 12.00
CA THR A 335 -21.60 2.42 11.21
C THR A 335 -21.39 3.61 12.11
N ILE A 336 -20.30 4.34 11.88
CA ILE A 336 -19.94 5.56 12.61
C ILE A 336 -19.90 6.71 11.61
N TYR A 337 -20.64 7.78 11.89
CA TYR A 337 -20.57 9.00 11.11
C TYR A 337 -20.04 10.17 11.94
N GLU A 338 -19.06 10.90 11.41
CA GLU A 338 -18.54 12.11 12.07
C GLU A 338 -19.64 13.17 12.20
N LYS A 339 -20.39 13.38 11.11
CA LYS A 339 -21.40 14.44 10.95
C LYS A 339 -22.58 13.90 10.13
N PRO A 340 -23.39 12.98 10.69
CA PRO A 340 -24.56 12.44 10.00
C PRO A 340 -25.56 13.56 9.69
N GLU A 341 -26.32 13.40 8.61
CA GLU A 341 -27.47 14.27 8.34
C GLU A 341 -28.62 13.97 9.31
N ASP A 342 -28.74 12.71 9.72
CA ASP A 342 -29.67 12.23 10.74
C ASP A 342 -28.98 11.21 11.66
N ALA A 343 -29.04 11.41 12.98
CA ALA A 343 -28.32 10.56 13.93
C ALA A 343 -28.81 9.11 13.94
N ASP A 344 -30.06 8.85 13.53
CA ASP A 344 -30.66 7.51 13.47
C ASP A 344 -30.11 6.65 12.31
N THR A 345 -29.24 7.20 11.46
CA THR A 345 -28.63 6.48 10.32
C THR A 345 -27.33 5.77 10.68
N CYS A 346 -26.85 5.90 11.93
CA CYS A 346 -25.59 5.33 12.39
C CYS A 346 -25.67 4.82 13.83
N ASP A 347 -24.78 3.92 14.18
CA ASP A 347 -24.65 3.36 15.52
C ASP A 347 -23.93 4.32 16.48
N LYS A 348 -23.13 5.26 15.95
CA LYS A 348 -22.44 6.29 16.72
C LYS A 348 -22.13 7.52 15.88
N THR A 349 -22.38 8.69 16.47
CA THR A 349 -21.89 9.98 15.97
C THR A 349 -20.47 10.28 16.49
N GLY A 350 -19.60 10.79 15.62
CA GLY A 350 -18.24 11.21 15.95
C GLY A 350 -17.17 10.23 15.45
N PHE A 351 -16.22 9.88 16.31
CA PHE A 351 -15.07 9.03 15.97
C PHE A 351 -15.11 7.71 16.70
N VAL A 352 -14.47 6.68 16.13
CA VAL A 352 -14.19 5.44 16.85
C VAL A 352 -13.20 5.74 17.98
N ASP A 353 -13.55 5.33 19.19
CA ASP A 353 -12.73 5.52 20.40
C ASP A 353 -12.66 4.21 21.20
N PHE A 354 -11.68 4.15 22.11
CA PHE A 354 -11.43 2.93 22.90
C PHE A 354 -12.63 2.49 23.73
N ALA A 355 -13.29 3.43 24.42
CA ALA A 355 -14.44 3.11 25.26
C ALA A 355 -15.60 2.52 24.45
N TRP A 356 -15.83 3.03 23.25
CA TRP A 356 -16.84 2.51 22.35
C TRP A 356 -16.46 1.13 21.79
N LEU A 357 -15.21 0.91 21.37
CA LEU A 357 -14.74 -0.41 20.92
C LEU A 357 -15.01 -1.48 21.99
N GLN A 358 -14.69 -1.21 23.27
CA GLN A 358 -14.97 -2.11 24.38
C GLN A 358 -16.47 -2.36 24.61
N SER A 359 -17.34 -1.43 24.23
CA SER A 359 -18.78 -1.55 24.43
C SER A 359 -19.46 -2.47 23.40
N VAL A 360 -18.87 -2.59 22.20
CA VAL A 360 -19.49 -3.34 21.08
C VAL A 360 -18.78 -4.66 20.77
N LEU A 361 -17.52 -4.79 21.16
CA LEU A 361 -16.73 -6.01 20.95
C LEU A 361 -16.67 -6.85 22.23
N PRO A 362 -16.90 -8.18 22.16
CA PRO A 362 -16.97 -9.03 23.35
C PRO A 362 -15.60 -9.36 23.96
N THR A 363 -14.52 -9.20 23.20
CA THR A 363 -13.16 -9.60 23.60
C THR A 363 -12.09 -8.80 22.85
N ASN A 364 -10.89 -8.72 23.43
CA ASN A 364 -9.67 -8.28 22.75
C ASN A 364 -8.86 -9.45 22.16
N GLU A 365 -9.26 -10.70 22.40
CA GLU A 365 -8.70 -11.92 21.80
C GLU A 365 -9.30 -12.15 20.40
N ALA A 366 -8.96 -11.28 19.46
CA ALA A 366 -9.50 -11.27 18.10
C ALA A 366 -8.41 -10.83 17.11
N SER A 367 -8.52 -11.21 15.84
CA SER A 367 -7.64 -10.66 14.80
C SER A 367 -8.22 -9.33 14.30
N PHE A 368 -7.47 -8.24 14.43
CA PHE A 368 -7.86 -6.90 14.05
C PHE A 368 -7.21 -6.48 12.74
N TYR A 369 -8.03 -6.07 11.79
CA TYR A 369 -7.59 -5.50 10.52
C TYR A 369 -8.18 -4.11 10.38
N PHE A 370 -7.33 -3.10 10.15
CA PHE A 370 -7.82 -1.75 9.95
C PHE A 370 -7.10 -0.99 8.84
N CYS A 371 -7.85 -0.13 8.16
CA CYS A 371 -7.34 0.66 7.06
C CYS A 371 -8.13 1.97 6.93
N GLY A 372 -7.44 3.08 6.73
CA GLY A 372 -8.05 4.40 6.57
C GLY A 372 -7.03 5.52 6.56
N PRO A 373 -7.47 6.78 6.76
CA PRO A 373 -6.57 7.92 6.90
C PRO A 373 -5.61 7.75 8.09
N GLU A 374 -4.41 8.31 7.99
CA GLU A 374 -3.35 8.20 9.00
C GLU A 374 -3.82 8.60 10.43
N PRO A 375 -4.55 9.72 10.65
CA PRO A 375 -5.07 10.04 11.98
C PRO A 375 -6.05 9.00 12.54
N PHE A 376 -6.88 8.41 11.67
CA PHE A 376 -7.80 7.34 12.05
C PHE A 376 -7.02 6.09 12.45
N MET A 377 -6.04 5.68 11.65
CA MET A 377 -5.21 4.50 11.94
C MET A 377 -4.42 4.66 13.24
N LYS A 378 -3.89 5.85 13.53
CA LYS A 378 -3.23 6.15 14.82
C LYS A 378 -4.18 5.99 16.01
N ALA A 379 -5.42 6.51 15.89
CA ALA A 379 -6.42 6.40 16.93
C ALA A 379 -6.80 4.94 17.22
N ILE A 380 -7.03 4.15 16.17
CA ILE A 380 -7.34 2.72 16.28
C ILE A 380 -6.15 1.96 16.88
N TYR A 381 -4.94 2.13 16.34
CA TYR A 381 -3.75 1.46 16.85
C TYR A 381 -3.54 1.76 18.34
N LYS A 382 -3.63 3.04 18.74
CA LYS A 382 -3.55 3.43 20.14
C LYS A 382 -4.63 2.74 20.99
N ALA A 383 -5.88 2.71 20.54
CA ALA A 383 -6.96 2.06 21.27
C ALA A 383 -6.71 0.54 21.47
N LEU A 384 -6.23 -0.16 20.44
CA LEU A 384 -5.90 -1.58 20.52
C LEU A 384 -4.71 -1.85 21.46
N LYS A 385 -3.70 -0.97 21.44
CA LYS A 385 -2.56 -1.04 22.38
C LYS A 385 -3.00 -0.78 23.82
N ASP A 386 -3.84 0.23 24.05
CA ASP A 386 -4.41 0.52 25.37
C ASP A 386 -5.29 -0.65 25.85
N TRP A 387 -5.92 -1.38 24.92
CA TRP A 387 -6.68 -2.61 25.20
C TRP A 387 -5.81 -3.87 25.34
N GLN A 388 -4.49 -3.74 25.23
CA GLN A 388 -3.55 -4.87 25.33
C GLN A 388 -3.82 -6.00 24.32
N VAL A 389 -4.25 -5.66 23.11
CA VAL A 389 -4.29 -6.63 22.00
C VAL A 389 -2.86 -7.06 21.66
N ASP A 390 -2.67 -8.35 21.44
CA ASP A 390 -1.38 -8.92 21.06
C ASP A 390 -0.89 -8.34 19.72
N ALA A 391 0.39 -8.01 19.63
CA ALA A 391 0.94 -7.33 18.44
C ALA A 391 0.79 -8.16 17.15
N GLU A 392 0.76 -9.49 17.27
CA GLU A 392 0.54 -10.42 16.15
C GLU A 392 -0.90 -10.40 15.62
N ASP A 393 -1.86 -9.91 16.41
CA ASP A 393 -3.28 -9.79 16.06
C ASP A 393 -3.64 -8.40 15.51
N ILE A 394 -2.67 -7.48 15.40
CA ILE A 394 -2.89 -6.10 14.92
C ILE A 394 -2.33 -5.97 13.50
N HIS A 395 -3.23 -5.91 12.52
CA HIS A 395 -2.90 -5.81 11.10
C HIS A 395 -3.43 -4.50 10.49
N TYR A 396 -2.61 -3.83 9.67
CA TYR A 396 -3.02 -2.60 8.99
C TYR A 396 -2.30 -2.36 7.67
N GLU A 397 -2.87 -1.50 6.83
CA GLU A 397 -2.31 -1.08 5.54
C GLU A 397 -2.46 0.43 5.34
N PHE A 398 -1.42 1.07 4.83
CA PHE A 398 -1.43 2.50 4.50
C PHE A 398 -1.76 2.74 3.02
N PHE A 399 -2.71 3.63 2.75
CA PHE A 399 -2.90 4.16 1.40
C PHE A 399 -1.90 5.28 1.11
N GLY A 400 -0.65 4.90 0.83
CA GLY A 400 0.43 5.85 0.55
C GLY A 400 1.81 5.31 0.90
N PRO A 401 2.81 6.18 1.07
CA PRO A 401 4.04 5.82 1.78
C PRO A 401 3.70 5.35 3.20
N GLN A 402 4.41 4.34 3.70
CA GLN A 402 4.25 3.85 5.07
C GLN A 402 4.48 5.00 6.05
N GLY A 403 3.53 5.17 6.98
CA GLY A 403 3.63 6.11 8.08
C GLY A 403 4.14 5.44 9.35
N ASP A 404 4.21 6.22 10.42
CA ASP A 404 4.52 5.74 11.77
C ASP A 404 3.27 5.91 12.65
N LEU A 405 2.72 4.80 13.14
CA LEU A 405 1.54 4.80 14.01
C LEU A 405 1.90 4.98 15.51
N GLU A 406 3.17 4.87 15.88
CA GLU A 406 3.65 4.98 17.26
C GLU A 406 4.08 6.41 17.63
N ALA A 407 4.32 7.25 16.62
CA ALA A 407 4.74 8.65 16.76
C ALA A 407 3.64 9.62 17.22
#